data_AF-A0A836PNY9-F1
#
_entry.id   AF-A0A836PNY9-F1
#
_cell.length_a   1.000
_cell.length_b   1.000
_cell.length_c   1.000
_cell.angle_alpha   90.00
_cell.angle_beta   90.00
_cell.angle_gamma   90.00
#
_symmetry.space_group_name_H-M   'P 1'
#
loop_
_entity.id
_entity.type
_entity.pdbx_description
1 polymer ?
#
loop_
_entity_poly.entity_id
_entity_poly.type
_entity_poly.pdbx_seq_one_letter_code
_entity_poly.pdbx_strand_id
1 'polypeptide(L)'
;MADLRQNTSKTIRLGPFVDSTDGKTLMVALIINQADMLLSKDGEALTQKNSTGIAVHDALGFYLITFDSTDTNTTGILEFYVNVAGALPYFKTFEVVTESYYDAKHTGTFNNLGGTAQAADHTIALSDMPTVSEFNARTTLTASYATVSLLSTVGADVTAIKAKTDQLLFTVNNQLDSNMITHTATIPVNYITSTGIATNALSGKGDWNIGKTGYSIAGTKNTLDDLKDFDVNAEKVTLDSKTHTGATIPTILTLTGHTPQTGDSFPRIGLNGENLMNISLPDQTLNITGNLSGSVGSVTAEVSASIDKINGKTIIGDGVIVPFGVT
;
A
#
# COMPACT_ATOMS: atom_id res chain seq x y z
N MET A 1 2.04 86.23 27.93
CA MET A 1 1.39 87.14 26.98
C MET A 1 -0.05 86.68 26.80
N ALA A 2 -1.01 87.56 26.48
CA ALA A 2 -2.38 87.15 26.18
C ALA A 2 -2.58 87.14 24.67
N ASP A 3 -3.15 86.06 24.15
CA ASP A 3 -3.36 85.86 22.71
C ASP A 3 -4.66 86.54 22.27
N LEU A 4 -4.61 87.20 21.12
CA LEU A 4 -5.74 87.77 20.41
C LEU A 4 -5.91 87.02 19.09
N ARG A 5 -7.15 86.70 18.74
CA ARG A 5 -7.50 86.13 17.45
C ARG A 5 -7.36 87.20 16.36
N GLN A 6 -6.67 86.91 15.27
CA GLN A 6 -6.54 87.83 14.12
C GLN A 6 -7.91 88.24 13.56
N ASN A 7 -8.01 89.45 13.00
CA ASN A 7 -9.21 89.98 12.33
C ASN A 7 -10.49 89.97 13.20
N THR A 8 -10.34 89.95 14.52
CA THR A 8 -11.46 89.74 15.45
C THR A 8 -11.58 90.92 16.41
N SER A 9 -12.81 91.41 16.61
CA SER A 9 -13.11 92.42 17.62
C SER A 9 -12.99 91.83 19.03
N LYS A 10 -12.33 92.55 19.94
CA LYS A 10 -12.14 92.11 21.32
C LYS A 10 -12.20 93.28 22.29
N THR A 11 -13.08 93.19 23.27
CA THR A 11 -13.07 94.07 24.44
C THR A 11 -12.04 93.58 25.45
N ILE A 12 -11.15 94.48 25.87
CA ILE A 12 -10.10 94.23 26.86
C ILE A 12 -10.20 95.24 28.00
N ARG A 13 -9.75 94.81 29.18
CA ARG A 13 -9.62 95.66 30.37
C ARG A 13 -8.19 96.19 30.47
N LEU A 14 -8.06 97.48 30.71
CA LEU A 14 -6.82 98.24 30.85
C LEU A 14 -6.74 98.90 32.22
N GLY A 15 -5.52 99.09 32.73
CA GLY A 15 -5.27 99.74 34.01
C GLY A 15 -4.74 98.76 35.07
N PRO A 16 -4.79 99.16 36.36
CA PRO A 16 -5.41 100.39 36.84
C PRO A 16 -4.63 101.63 36.39
N PHE A 17 -5.34 102.69 36.00
CA PHE A 17 -4.74 104.01 35.76
C PHE A 17 -4.63 104.76 37.09
N VAL A 18 -3.46 105.34 37.33
CA VAL A 18 -3.13 106.09 38.55
C VAL A 18 -2.67 107.51 38.21
N ASP A 19 -2.88 108.44 39.14
CA ASP A 19 -2.53 109.85 39.00
C ASP A 19 -1.03 110.02 38.71
N SER A 20 -0.71 110.87 37.73
CA SER A 20 0.66 111.13 37.29
C SER A 20 1.54 111.81 38.35
N THR A 21 0.94 112.44 39.37
CA THR A 21 1.63 113.19 40.43
C THR A 21 2.12 112.29 41.54
N ASP A 22 1.31 111.30 41.94
CA ASP A 22 1.59 110.44 43.10
C ASP A 22 1.79 108.97 42.74
N GLY A 23 1.49 108.57 41.50
CA GLY A 23 1.63 107.20 41.00
C GLY A 23 0.79 106.17 41.76
N LYS A 24 -0.23 106.60 42.51
CA LYS A 24 -0.97 105.77 43.46
C LYS A 24 -2.48 105.99 43.43
N THR A 25 -2.93 107.24 43.33
CA THR A 25 -4.37 107.56 43.39
C THR A 25 -5.07 107.05 42.14
N LEU A 26 -6.10 106.22 42.29
CA LEU A 26 -6.82 105.62 41.17
C LEU A 26 -7.63 106.68 40.41
N MET A 27 -7.51 106.68 39.09
CA MET A 27 -8.23 107.60 38.22
C MET A 27 -9.60 107.01 37.85
N VAL A 28 -10.68 107.51 38.44
CA VAL A 28 -12.05 106.97 38.27
C VAL A 28 -12.96 107.80 37.35
N ALA A 29 -12.45 108.93 36.83
CA ALA A 29 -13.16 109.84 35.93
C ALA A 29 -12.29 110.32 34.76
N LEU A 30 -11.26 109.54 34.41
CA LEU A 30 -10.39 109.78 33.27
C LEU A 30 -11.15 109.60 31.96
N ILE A 31 -11.03 110.57 31.06
CA ILE A 31 -11.53 110.48 29.68
C ILE A 31 -10.35 110.08 28.82
N ILE A 32 -10.38 108.86 28.29
CA ILE A 32 -9.36 108.34 27.37
C ILE A 32 -9.97 108.36 25.98
N ASN A 33 -9.55 109.32 25.17
CA ASN A 33 -10.03 109.46 23.80
C ASN A 33 -9.33 108.45 22.88
N GLN A 34 -9.89 108.25 21.69
CA GLN A 34 -9.25 107.41 20.67
C GLN A 34 -7.82 107.85 20.37
N ALA A 35 -7.57 109.17 20.29
CA ALA A 35 -6.25 109.75 20.02
C ALA A 35 -5.19 109.43 21.08
N ASP A 36 -5.61 109.12 22.30
CA ASP A 36 -4.72 108.78 23.41
C ASP A 36 -4.29 107.30 23.37
N MET A 37 -4.89 106.49 22.49
CA MET A 37 -4.74 105.03 22.40
C MET A 37 -4.00 104.64 21.12
N LEU A 38 -2.72 104.28 21.24
CA LEU A 38 -1.84 103.92 20.13
C LEU A 38 -1.52 102.42 20.11
N LEU A 39 -1.40 101.87 18.91
CA LEU A 39 -1.03 100.48 18.63
C LEU A 39 0.21 100.44 17.75
N SER A 40 1.13 99.54 18.06
CA SER A 40 2.18 99.07 17.15
C SER A 40 1.87 97.63 16.79
N LYS A 41 1.79 97.35 15.48
CA LYS A 41 1.45 96.03 14.94
C LYS A 41 2.72 95.39 14.39
N ASP A 42 3.19 94.32 15.00
CA ASP A 42 4.38 93.56 14.61
C ASP A 42 5.63 94.44 14.33
N GLY A 43 5.85 95.47 15.16
CA GLY A 43 6.98 96.38 15.03
C GLY A 43 6.75 97.60 14.12
N GLU A 44 5.54 97.77 13.58
CA GLU A 44 5.15 98.98 12.85
C GLU A 44 5.12 100.22 13.75
N ALA A 45 5.17 101.42 13.16
CA ALA A 45 5.11 102.67 13.90
C ALA A 45 3.80 102.80 14.71
N LEU A 46 3.89 103.36 15.92
CA LEU A 46 2.73 103.62 16.78
C LEU A 46 1.70 104.48 16.03
N THR A 47 0.52 103.91 15.84
CA THR A 47 -0.61 104.55 15.14
C THR A 47 -1.84 104.49 16.04
N GLN A 48 -2.73 105.48 15.91
CA GLN A 48 -4.02 105.45 16.61
C GLN A 48 -4.76 104.14 16.33
N LYS A 49 -5.37 103.56 17.36
CA LYS A 49 -6.29 102.44 17.15
C LYS A 49 -7.44 102.83 16.20
N ASN A 50 -7.88 101.87 15.41
CA ASN A 50 -8.92 102.04 14.41
C ASN A 50 -10.32 102.09 15.02
N SER A 51 -10.61 101.23 16.01
CA SER A 51 -11.95 101.17 16.60
C SER A 51 -12.37 102.51 17.21
N THR A 52 -13.53 103.03 16.82
CA THR A 52 -14.05 104.32 17.26
C THR A 52 -14.61 104.28 18.68
N GLY A 53 -14.56 105.42 19.36
CA GLY A 53 -15.09 105.59 20.71
C GLY A 53 -14.02 105.85 21.77
N ILE A 54 -14.50 106.19 22.97
CA ILE A 54 -13.68 106.45 24.15
C ILE A 54 -13.60 105.18 25.03
N ALA A 55 -12.60 105.10 25.89
CA ALA A 55 -12.58 104.05 26.90
C ALA A 55 -13.72 104.25 27.91
N VAL A 56 -14.34 103.15 28.35
CA VAL A 56 -15.43 103.18 29.32
C VAL A 56 -14.90 102.78 30.68
N HIS A 57 -15.13 103.60 31.71
CA HIS A 57 -14.73 103.27 33.08
C HIS A 57 -15.47 102.01 33.56
N ASP A 58 -14.74 101.09 34.15
CA ASP A 58 -15.29 99.88 34.80
C ASP A 58 -15.28 100.09 36.33
N ALA A 59 -14.20 99.71 37.00
CA ALA A 59 -14.01 99.89 38.44
C ALA A 59 -12.52 100.00 38.81
N LEU A 60 -12.21 100.60 39.95
CA LEU A 60 -10.85 100.65 40.53
C LEU A 60 -9.77 101.19 39.57
N GLY A 61 -10.12 102.22 38.80
CA GLY A 61 -9.22 102.79 37.79
C GLY A 61 -8.99 101.92 36.56
N PHE A 62 -9.73 100.82 36.40
CA PHE A 62 -9.74 100.04 35.16
C PHE A 62 -10.75 100.59 34.17
N TYR A 63 -10.38 100.51 32.89
CA TYR A 63 -11.18 100.94 31.75
C TYR A 63 -11.32 99.81 30.74
N LEU A 64 -12.46 99.75 30.06
CA LEU A 64 -12.72 98.83 28.96
C LEU A 64 -12.50 99.55 27.64
N ILE A 65 -11.78 98.89 26.73
CA ILE A 65 -11.64 99.32 25.33
C ILE A 65 -11.95 98.15 24.41
N THR A 66 -12.44 98.47 23.22
CA THR A 66 -12.68 97.46 22.17
C THR A 66 -11.66 97.64 21.06
N PHE A 67 -10.87 96.62 20.77
CA PHE A 67 -10.17 96.50 19.49
C PHE A 67 -11.15 96.00 18.44
N ASP A 68 -11.08 96.50 17.22
CA ASP A 68 -11.83 95.94 16.10
C ASP A 68 -10.98 94.97 15.26
N SER A 69 -11.54 94.50 14.15
CA SER A 69 -10.83 93.60 13.24
C SER A 69 -9.62 94.26 12.58
N THR A 70 -9.66 95.57 12.35
CA THR A 70 -8.51 96.30 11.79
C THR A 70 -7.42 96.40 12.82
N ASP A 71 -7.72 96.66 14.10
CA ASP A 71 -6.73 96.70 15.18
C ASP A 71 -5.97 95.37 15.33
N THR A 72 -6.61 94.23 15.04
CA THR A 72 -6.04 92.88 15.17
C THR A 72 -5.73 92.21 13.84
N ASN A 73 -5.62 92.95 12.73
CA ASN A 73 -5.46 92.35 11.39
C ASN A 73 -4.04 91.87 11.05
N THR A 74 -3.04 92.16 11.88
CA THR A 74 -1.63 91.80 11.66
C THR A 74 -1.22 90.76 12.69
N THR A 75 -0.81 89.59 12.23
CA THR A 75 -0.27 88.51 13.10
C THR A 75 1.11 88.93 13.61
N GLY A 76 1.40 88.66 14.88
CA GLY A 76 2.66 89.03 15.52
C GLY A 76 2.44 89.78 16.84
N ILE A 77 3.45 90.52 17.27
CA ILE A 77 3.39 91.25 18.55
C ILE A 77 2.51 92.49 18.37
N LEU A 78 1.49 92.66 19.21
CA LEU A 78 0.70 93.88 19.28
C LEU A 78 1.02 94.64 20.56
N GLU A 79 1.71 95.77 20.44
CA GLU A 79 1.98 96.64 21.57
C GLU A 79 0.95 97.76 21.63
N PHE A 80 0.36 97.94 22.81
CA PHE A 80 -0.67 98.93 23.04
C PHE A 80 -0.20 99.94 24.07
N TYR A 81 -0.34 101.23 23.75
CA TYR A 81 0.10 102.34 24.57
C TYR A 81 -1.06 103.31 24.79
N VAL A 82 -1.20 103.77 26.03
CA VAL A 82 -2.10 104.86 26.40
C VAL A 82 -1.32 105.94 27.11
N ASN A 83 -1.38 107.15 26.58
CA ASN A 83 -0.81 108.32 27.22
C ASN A 83 -1.87 109.43 27.24
N VAL A 84 -2.32 109.80 28.43
CA VAL A 84 -3.39 110.77 28.65
C VAL A 84 -3.02 111.65 29.83
N ALA A 85 -3.35 112.95 29.73
CA ALA A 85 -3.01 113.90 30.78
C ALA A 85 -3.64 113.52 32.13
N GLY A 86 -2.87 113.71 33.20
CA GLY A 86 -3.30 113.42 34.57
C GLY A 86 -3.05 111.99 35.04
N ALA A 87 -2.80 111.02 34.14
CA ALA A 87 -2.49 109.65 34.51
C ALA A 87 -1.07 109.24 34.07
N LEU A 88 -0.45 108.28 34.76
CA LEU A 88 0.80 107.69 34.28
C LEU A 88 0.57 106.92 32.96
N PRO A 89 1.55 106.91 32.03
CA PRO A 89 1.45 106.12 30.80
C PRO A 89 1.24 104.64 31.10
N TYR A 90 0.34 104.01 30.35
CA TYR A 90 0.07 102.59 30.44
C TYR A 90 0.46 101.91 29.14
N PHE A 91 1.10 100.75 29.23
CA PHE A 91 1.38 99.92 28.07
C PHE A 91 1.07 98.45 28.36
N LYS A 92 0.72 97.71 27.31
CA LYS A 92 0.49 96.27 27.39
C LYS A 92 0.77 95.62 26.05
N THR A 93 1.39 94.44 26.11
CA THR A 93 1.72 93.65 24.93
C THR A 93 0.79 92.44 24.82
N PHE A 94 0.35 92.17 23.60
CA PHE A 94 -0.46 91.02 23.20
C PHE A 94 0.23 90.29 22.05
N GLU A 95 -0.19 89.05 21.81
CA GLU A 95 0.18 88.31 20.61
C GLU A 95 -1.06 88.16 19.74
N VAL A 96 -1.04 88.72 18.53
CA VAL A 96 -2.07 88.40 17.54
C VAL A 96 -1.64 87.14 16.83
N VAL A 97 -2.41 86.07 17.04
CA VAL A 97 -2.17 84.76 16.43
C VAL A 97 -3.17 84.53 15.31
N THR A 98 -2.81 83.69 14.34
CA THR A 98 -3.72 83.35 13.22
C THR A 98 -5.05 82.80 13.74
N GLU A 99 -6.12 83.04 12.99
CA GLU A 99 -7.47 82.57 13.35
C GLU A 99 -7.51 81.06 13.62
N SER A 100 -6.84 80.28 12.76
CA SER A 100 -6.75 78.82 12.88
C SER A 100 -6.01 78.37 14.14
N TYR A 101 -4.91 79.03 14.50
CA TYR A 101 -4.16 78.74 15.73
C TYR A 101 -5.00 79.07 16.97
N TYR A 102 -5.63 80.26 16.99
CA TYR A 102 -6.46 80.67 18.12
C TYR A 102 -7.63 79.70 18.33
N ASP A 103 -8.34 79.34 17.27
CA ASP A 103 -9.51 78.47 17.35
C ASP A 103 -9.08 77.09 17.84
N ALA A 104 -8.03 76.51 17.26
CA ALA A 104 -7.44 75.25 17.71
C ALA A 104 -7.03 75.24 19.19
N LYS A 105 -6.45 76.35 19.70
CA LYS A 105 -6.08 76.52 21.11
C LYS A 105 -7.28 76.45 22.05
N HIS A 106 -8.38 77.07 21.65
CA HIS A 106 -9.53 77.27 22.53
C HIS A 106 -10.62 76.21 22.37
N THR A 107 -10.70 75.52 21.23
CA THR A 107 -11.63 74.40 21.00
C THR A 107 -11.03 73.03 21.37
N GLY A 108 -9.73 72.98 21.71
CA GLY A 108 -9.00 71.73 21.95
C GLY A 108 -8.70 70.95 20.67
N THR A 109 -9.03 71.49 19.49
CA THR A 109 -8.72 70.89 18.19
C THR A 109 -7.37 71.39 17.68
N PHE A 110 -6.35 71.43 18.54
CA PHE A 110 -4.97 71.53 18.10
C PHE A 110 -4.63 70.28 17.31
N ASN A 111 -5.01 70.29 16.04
CA ASN A 111 -4.48 69.39 15.05
C ASN A 111 -3.01 69.79 14.92
N ASN A 112 -2.13 68.98 15.49
CA ASN A 112 -0.69 69.16 15.49
C ASN A 112 -0.06 69.00 14.09
N LEU A 113 -0.69 69.55 13.07
CA LEU A 113 -0.31 69.39 11.68
C LEU A 113 -0.44 70.75 10.99
N GLY A 114 0.63 71.54 11.03
CA GLY A 114 0.93 72.56 10.03
C GLY A 114 1.21 71.98 8.64
N GLY A 115 0.45 70.96 8.24
CA GLY A 115 0.39 70.44 6.88
C GLY A 115 -1.06 70.54 6.46
N THR A 116 -1.30 71.10 5.29
CA THR A 116 -2.52 70.89 4.49
C THR A 116 -3.10 69.51 4.78
N ALA A 117 -4.40 69.44 5.03
CA ALA A 117 -5.10 68.21 5.40
C ALA A 117 -4.37 66.96 4.88
N GLN A 118 -3.96 66.08 5.80
CA GLN A 118 -3.59 64.69 5.50
C GLN A 118 -4.81 63.91 4.99
N ALA A 119 -5.66 64.57 4.20
CA ALA A 119 -6.68 64.02 3.37
C ALA A 119 -6.13 63.86 1.95
N ALA A 120 -5.27 64.73 1.42
CA ALA A 120 -4.82 64.59 0.03
C ALA A 120 -3.83 63.43 -0.18
N ASP A 121 -2.83 63.28 0.70
CA ASP A 121 -1.81 62.22 0.60
C ASP A 121 -2.38 60.84 0.98
N HIS A 122 -3.14 60.78 2.09
CA HIS A 122 -3.81 59.53 2.46
C HIS A 122 -4.99 59.16 1.55
N THR A 123 -5.71 60.09 0.90
CA THR A 123 -6.76 59.70 -0.05
C THR A 123 -6.16 58.98 -1.27
N ILE A 124 -4.99 59.42 -1.73
CA ILE A 124 -4.27 58.74 -2.81
C ILE A 124 -3.76 57.37 -2.33
N ALA A 125 -3.15 57.28 -1.14
CA ALA A 125 -2.69 56.01 -0.57
C ALA A 125 -3.81 54.99 -0.26
N LEU A 126 -5.00 55.45 0.18
CA LEU A 126 -6.18 54.61 0.36
C LEU A 126 -6.79 54.16 -0.99
N SER A 127 -6.69 54.99 -2.02
CA SER A 127 -7.14 54.65 -3.39
C SER A 127 -6.23 53.62 -4.05
N ASP A 128 -4.95 53.60 -3.68
CA ASP A 128 -3.97 52.61 -4.12
C ASP A 128 -4.04 51.29 -3.34
N MET A 129 -4.75 51.28 -2.20
CA MET A 129 -4.97 50.06 -1.44
C MET A 129 -5.94 49.16 -2.22
N PRO A 130 -5.55 47.92 -2.57
CA PRO A 130 -6.40 47.05 -3.37
C PRO A 130 -7.73 46.81 -2.64
N THR A 131 -8.83 47.09 -3.31
CA THR A 131 -10.17 46.77 -2.85
C THR A 131 -10.30 45.26 -2.63
N VAL A 132 -11.28 44.84 -1.82
CA VAL A 132 -11.61 43.41 -1.65
C VAL A 132 -11.89 42.76 -3.00
N SER A 133 -12.50 43.49 -3.94
CA SER A 133 -12.75 43.01 -5.30
C SER A 133 -11.47 42.81 -6.10
N GLU A 134 -10.49 43.73 -6.02
CA GLU A 134 -9.20 43.60 -6.68
C GLU A 134 -8.32 42.52 -6.05
N PHE A 135 -8.34 42.37 -4.72
CA PHE A 135 -7.69 41.27 -4.02
C PHE A 135 -8.29 39.93 -4.44
N ASN A 136 -9.62 39.84 -4.53
CA ASN A 136 -10.33 38.67 -5.04
C ASN A 136 -9.99 38.42 -6.52
N ALA A 137 -9.91 39.45 -7.37
CA ALA A 137 -9.54 39.28 -8.78
C ALA A 137 -8.10 38.76 -8.95
N ARG A 138 -7.14 39.28 -8.15
CA ARG A 138 -5.74 38.81 -8.13
C ARG A 138 -5.62 37.37 -7.65
N THR A 139 -6.46 36.96 -6.69
CA THR A 139 -6.49 35.58 -6.18
C THR A 139 -7.29 34.62 -7.06
N THR A 140 -8.20 35.12 -7.91
CA THR A 140 -9.16 34.26 -8.63
C THR A 140 -8.80 33.99 -10.10
N LEU A 141 -7.97 34.81 -10.78
CA LEU A 141 -7.76 34.65 -12.24
C LEU A 141 -6.32 34.74 -12.79
N THR A 142 -5.29 35.09 -11.99
CA THR A 142 -3.93 35.27 -12.55
C THR A 142 -2.79 34.63 -11.76
N ALA A 143 -3.04 34.18 -10.54
CA ALA A 143 -2.08 33.34 -9.86
C ALA A 143 -2.38 31.89 -10.22
N SER A 144 -1.37 31.16 -10.69
CA SER A 144 -1.39 29.71 -10.90
C SER A 144 -1.53 28.92 -9.58
N TYR A 145 -2.39 29.38 -8.67
CA TYR A 145 -2.84 28.64 -7.51
C TYR A 145 -4.02 27.76 -7.95
N ALA A 146 -4.07 26.52 -7.45
CA ALA A 146 -5.19 25.63 -7.74
C ALA A 146 -6.50 26.32 -7.33
N THR A 147 -7.41 26.53 -8.28
CA THR A 147 -8.75 27.04 -7.98
C THR A 147 -9.49 26.04 -7.10
N VAL A 148 -10.48 26.50 -6.33
CA VAL A 148 -11.36 25.63 -5.52
C VAL A 148 -11.98 24.52 -6.40
N SER A 149 -12.28 24.83 -7.66
CA SER A 149 -12.77 23.85 -8.64
C SER A 149 -11.73 22.77 -8.96
N LEU A 150 -10.46 23.13 -9.19
CA LEU A 150 -9.40 22.16 -9.45
C LEU A 150 -9.14 21.27 -8.23
N LEU A 151 -9.16 21.84 -7.02
CA LEU A 151 -8.99 21.09 -5.78
C LEU A 151 -10.15 20.12 -5.53
N SER A 152 -11.38 20.52 -5.86
CA SER A 152 -12.56 19.66 -5.83
C SER A 152 -12.42 18.46 -6.78
N THR A 153 -11.98 18.69 -8.03
CA THR A 153 -11.73 17.61 -9.00
C THR A 153 -10.65 16.64 -8.49
N VAL A 154 -9.52 17.15 -8.00
CA VAL A 154 -8.45 16.31 -7.42
C VAL A 154 -8.97 15.52 -6.22
N GLY A 155 -9.80 16.12 -5.35
CA GLY A 155 -10.42 15.43 -4.22
C GLY A 155 -11.32 14.26 -4.66
N ALA A 156 -12.09 14.43 -5.73
CA ALA A 156 -12.91 13.38 -6.32
C ALA A 156 -12.05 12.25 -6.90
N ASP A 157 -11.00 12.59 -7.64
CA ASP A 157 -10.06 11.62 -8.23
C ASP A 157 -9.33 10.81 -7.15
N VAL A 158 -8.85 11.48 -6.08
CA VAL A 158 -8.22 10.81 -4.93
C VAL A 158 -9.20 9.87 -4.23
N THR A 159 -10.47 10.27 -4.10
CA THR A 159 -11.51 9.40 -3.52
C THR A 159 -11.75 8.17 -4.40
N ALA A 160 -11.80 8.33 -5.72
CA ALA A 160 -11.97 7.24 -6.67
C ALA A 160 -10.75 6.29 -6.71
N ILE A 161 -9.54 6.84 -6.64
CA ILE A 161 -8.29 6.06 -6.52
C ILE A 161 -8.32 5.27 -5.22
N LYS A 162 -8.60 5.94 -4.09
CA LYS A 162 -8.68 5.31 -2.77
C LYS A 162 -9.64 4.13 -2.76
N ALA A 163 -10.84 4.29 -3.34
CA ALA A 163 -11.82 3.22 -3.42
C ALA A 163 -11.31 1.98 -4.18
N LYS A 164 -10.47 2.17 -5.20
CA LYS A 164 -9.83 1.06 -5.93
C LYS A 164 -8.65 0.49 -5.15
N THR A 165 -7.81 1.33 -4.55
CA THR A 165 -6.62 0.88 -3.82
C THR A 165 -6.93 0.24 -2.49
N ASP A 166 -8.02 0.62 -1.82
CA ASP A 166 -8.51 -0.03 -0.58
C ASP A 166 -8.92 -1.48 -0.83
N GLN A 167 -9.27 -1.84 -2.07
CA GLN A 167 -9.53 -3.23 -2.43
C GLN A 167 -8.24 -4.04 -2.57
N LEU A 168 -7.07 -3.38 -2.71
CA LEU A 168 -5.77 -4.02 -2.79
C LEU A 168 -5.22 -4.35 -1.39
N LEU A 169 -5.01 -5.64 -1.11
CA LEU A 169 -4.33 -6.10 0.10
C LEU A 169 -2.84 -6.35 -0.20
N PHE A 170 -1.97 -5.82 0.66
CA PHE A 170 -0.51 -5.97 0.58
C PHE A 170 0.01 -6.53 1.90
N THR A 171 0.17 -7.85 1.99
CA THR A 171 0.75 -8.49 3.18
C THR A 171 2.27 -8.28 3.24
N VAL A 172 2.92 -8.08 2.09
CA VAL A 172 4.35 -7.78 1.97
C VAL A 172 4.54 -6.52 1.12
N ASN A 173 5.46 -5.64 1.52
CA ASN A 173 5.75 -4.40 0.77
C ASN A 173 6.02 -4.69 -0.71
N ASN A 174 5.38 -3.91 -1.58
CA ASN A 174 5.51 -3.95 -3.04
C ASN A 174 5.04 -5.25 -3.71
N GLN A 175 4.29 -6.11 -3.02
CA GLN A 175 3.69 -7.32 -3.60
C GLN A 175 2.18 -7.27 -3.45
N LEU A 176 1.47 -7.22 -4.58
CA LEU A 176 0.04 -7.43 -4.57
C LEU A 176 -0.22 -8.89 -4.20
N ASP A 177 -0.94 -9.13 -3.11
CA ASP A 177 -1.36 -10.47 -2.77
C ASP A 177 -2.24 -10.98 -3.93
N SER A 178 -1.88 -12.13 -4.51
CA SER A 178 -2.48 -12.67 -5.76
C SER A 178 -3.96 -13.04 -5.63
N ASN A 179 -4.61 -12.63 -4.54
CA ASN A 179 -5.90 -13.09 -4.10
C ASN A 179 -6.74 -11.95 -3.50
N MET A 180 -6.92 -10.85 -4.24
CA MET A 180 -8.07 -9.98 -4.02
C MET A 180 -9.37 -10.61 -4.50
N ILE A 181 -9.70 -11.78 -3.97
CA ILE A 181 -11.05 -12.23 -3.70
C ILE A 181 -10.95 -13.03 -2.39
N THR A 182 -10.94 -12.36 -1.24
CA THR A 182 -11.62 -12.95 -0.09
C THR A 182 -13.07 -13.13 -0.52
N HIS A 183 -13.37 -14.33 -1.01
CA HIS A 183 -14.72 -14.73 -1.40
C HIS A 183 -15.51 -14.78 -0.09
N THR A 184 -16.10 -13.65 0.27
CA THR A 184 -17.09 -13.59 1.36
C THR A 184 -18.39 -14.29 0.96
N ALA A 185 -18.53 -14.68 -0.31
CA ALA A 185 -19.51 -15.67 -0.72
C ALA A 185 -18.89 -17.08 -0.65
N THR A 186 -19.60 -17.99 0.02
CA THR A 186 -19.34 -19.43 0.04
C THR A 186 -18.97 -19.91 -1.36
N ILE A 187 -17.77 -20.48 -1.53
CA ILE A 187 -17.39 -21.14 -2.79
C ILE A 187 -18.40 -22.27 -3.04
N PRO A 188 -19.23 -22.20 -4.10
CA PRO A 188 -20.18 -23.27 -4.40
C PRO A 188 -19.43 -24.57 -4.69
N VAL A 189 -20.04 -25.70 -4.35
CA VAL A 189 -19.61 -27.00 -4.89
C VAL A 189 -19.49 -26.87 -6.42
N ASN A 190 -18.36 -27.31 -6.99
CA ASN A 190 -18.02 -27.25 -8.42
C ASN A 190 -17.53 -25.89 -8.98
N TYR A 191 -17.13 -24.92 -8.15
CA TYR A 191 -16.57 -23.66 -8.66
C TYR A 191 -15.26 -23.85 -9.46
N ILE A 192 -14.43 -24.81 -9.07
CA ILE A 192 -13.32 -25.29 -9.88
C ILE A 192 -13.82 -26.50 -10.68
N THR A 193 -14.22 -26.26 -11.92
CA THR A 193 -14.57 -27.34 -12.86
C THR A 193 -13.30 -27.89 -13.52
N SER A 194 -13.31 -29.15 -13.92
CA SER A 194 -12.23 -29.75 -14.72
C SER A 194 -11.95 -28.98 -16.01
N THR A 195 -12.96 -28.30 -16.55
CA THR A 195 -12.87 -27.43 -17.73
C THR A 195 -12.13 -26.12 -17.44
N GLY A 196 -12.20 -25.60 -16.21
CA GLY A 196 -11.54 -24.37 -15.79
C GLY A 196 -10.06 -24.54 -15.41
N ILE A 197 -9.59 -25.79 -15.28
CA ILE A 197 -8.19 -26.08 -15.00
C ILE A 197 -7.47 -26.29 -16.33
N ALA A 198 -6.68 -25.31 -16.77
CA ALA A 198 -5.82 -25.49 -17.93
C ALA A 198 -4.85 -26.66 -17.69
N THR A 199 -4.67 -27.53 -18.69
CA THR A 199 -3.82 -28.74 -18.65
C THR A 199 -2.39 -28.48 -18.11
N ASN A 200 -1.91 -27.23 -18.21
CA ASN A 200 -0.55 -26.82 -17.85
C ASN A 200 -0.47 -26.23 -16.41
N ALA A 201 -1.61 -25.91 -15.79
CA ALA A 201 -1.68 -25.27 -14.47
C ALA A 201 -1.23 -26.20 -13.32
N LEU A 202 -1.19 -27.51 -13.57
CA LEU A 202 -0.80 -28.54 -12.61
C LEU A 202 0.57 -29.15 -12.92
N SER A 203 1.45 -28.41 -13.60
CA SER A 203 2.77 -28.87 -14.04
C SER A 203 3.65 -29.40 -12.89
N GLY A 204 3.46 -30.67 -12.54
CA GLY A 204 4.36 -31.49 -11.75
C GLY A 204 4.23 -31.41 -10.22
N LYS A 205 3.14 -30.86 -9.64
CA LYS A 205 3.00 -30.77 -8.16
C LYS A 205 1.78 -31.45 -7.54
N GLY A 206 1.07 -32.29 -8.28
CA GLY A 206 0.07 -33.18 -7.73
C GLY A 206 0.29 -34.59 -8.25
N ASP A 207 0.35 -35.57 -7.35
CA ASP A 207 0.19 -36.99 -7.69
C ASP A 207 -1.22 -37.20 -8.26
N TRP A 208 -1.36 -36.89 -9.55
CA TRP A 208 -2.58 -37.04 -10.33
C TRP A 208 -2.73 -38.48 -10.84
N ASN A 209 -2.71 -39.44 -9.92
CA ASN A 209 -3.15 -40.80 -10.21
C ASN A 209 -4.68 -40.94 -10.23
N ILE A 210 -5.42 -39.85 -10.05
CA ILE A 210 -6.86 -39.81 -10.32
C ILE A 210 -7.04 -39.56 -11.82
N GLY A 211 -7.15 -40.65 -12.61
CA GLY A 211 -7.66 -40.56 -13.98
C GLY A 211 -6.74 -41.00 -15.12
N LYS A 212 -5.65 -41.74 -14.87
CA LYS A 212 -5.04 -42.53 -15.96
C LYS A 212 -5.94 -43.72 -16.31
N THR A 213 -6.98 -43.47 -17.10
CA THR A 213 -7.64 -44.50 -17.89
C THR A 213 -6.66 -44.97 -18.96
N GLY A 214 -5.81 -45.93 -18.61
CA GLY A 214 -4.74 -46.43 -19.48
C GLY A 214 -3.95 -47.60 -18.90
N TYR A 215 -3.97 -47.78 -17.57
CA TYR A 215 -3.61 -49.05 -16.96
C TYR A 215 -4.89 -49.80 -16.62
N SER A 216 -5.51 -50.43 -17.62
CA SER A 216 -6.53 -51.45 -17.31
C SER A 216 -5.81 -52.63 -16.66
N ILE A 217 -5.97 -52.80 -15.34
CA ILE A 217 -5.82 -54.12 -14.74
C ILE A 217 -6.95 -54.94 -15.36
N ALA A 218 -6.64 -55.84 -16.31
CA ALA A 218 -7.67 -56.66 -16.92
C ALA A 218 -8.15 -57.70 -15.89
N GLY A 219 -9.41 -57.56 -15.42
CA GLY A 219 -10.04 -58.50 -14.49
C GLY A 219 -10.75 -57.80 -13.32
N THR A 220 -11.29 -58.58 -12.36
CA THR A 220 -12.02 -58.13 -11.16
C THR A 220 -11.15 -57.53 -10.04
N LYS A 221 -9.86 -57.28 -10.32
CA LYS A 221 -8.90 -56.77 -9.34
C LYS A 221 -8.86 -55.24 -9.42
N ASN A 222 -9.07 -54.56 -8.29
CA ASN A 222 -9.33 -53.11 -8.25
C ASN A 222 -8.20 -52.30 -7.59
N THR A 223 -7.20 -52.95 -7.00
CA THR A 223 -6.03 -52.30 -6.40
C THR A 223 -4.73 -52.98 -6.82
N LEU A 224 -3.62 -52.25 -6.74
CA LEU A 224 -2.29 -52.81 -6.99
C LEU A 224 -1.93 -53.92 -5.99
N ASP A 225 -2.49 -53.87 -4.77
CA ASP A 225 -2.37 -54.91 -3.75
C ASP A 225 -3.11 -56.21 -4.11
N ASP A 226 -4.09 -56.15 -5.03
CA ASP A 226 -4.80 -57.35 -5.52
C ASP A 226 -3.96 -58.12 -6.55
N LEU A 227 -2.90 -57.51 -7.12
CA LEU A 227 -1.97 -58.12 -8.08
C LEU A 227 -0.88 -58.98 -7.41
N LYS A 228 -1.12 -59.51 -6.21
CA LYS A 228 -0.27 -60.53 -5.55
C LYS A 228 -0.29 -61.88 -6.28
N ASP A 229 0.17 -61.90 -7.54
CA ASP A 229 0.37 -63.14 -8.30
C ASP A 229 1.63 -63.91 -7.86
N PHE A 230 2.44 -63.31 -6.98
CA PHE A 230 3.46 -64.01 -6.19
C PHE A 230 3.19 -63.76 -4.71
N ASP A 231 2.34 -64.60 -4.11
CA ASP A 231 2.34 -64.71 -2.66
C ASP A 231 3.67 -65.34 -2.23
N VAL A 232 4.62 -64.50 -1.85
CA VAL A 232 5.96 -64.92 -1.38
C VAL A 232 5.90 -65.78 -0.12
N ASN A 233 4.73 -65.89 0.52
CA ASN A 233 4.48 -66.72 1.70
C ASN A 233 3.58 -67.93 1.41
N ALA A 234 3.10 -68.14 0.18
CA ALA A 234 2.36 -69.33 -0.17
C ALA A 234 3.32 -70.52 -0.36
N GLU A 235 3.12 -71.61 0.38
CA GLU A 235 3.88 -72.87 0.25
C GLU A 235 3.79 -73.51 -1.16
N LYS A 236 2.90 -73.03 -2.03
CA LYS A 236 2.62 -73.60 -3.35
C LYS A 236 2.58 -72.53 -4.44
N VAL A 237 3.45 -72.70 -5.44
CA VAL A 237 3.33 -72.01 -6.72
C VAL A 237 2.25 -72.72 -7.55
N THR A 238 1.14 -72.05 -7.85
CA THR A 238 0.13 -72.56 -8.79
C THR A 238 0.53 -72.13 -10.19
N LEU A 239 1.06 -73.05 -10.99
CA LEU A 239 1.27 -72.81 -12.43
C LEU A 239 -0.06 -73.04 -13.16
N ASP A 240 -0.44 -72.10 -14.02
CA ASP A 240 -1.61 -72.29 -14.88
C ASP A 240 -1.35 -73.40 -15.92
N SER A 241 -2.42 -73.93 -16.50
CA SER A 241 -2.40 -75.02 -17.50
C SER A 241 -1.84 -74.59 -18.87
N LYS A 242 -0.80 -73.76 -18.90
CA LYS A 242 -0.15 -73.27 -20.11
C LYS A 242 1.29 -73.78 -20.23
N THR A 243 1.85 -73.57 -21.42
CA THR A 243 3.26 -73.86 -21.68
C THR A 243 4.14 -72.83 -20.98
N HIS A 244 4.97 -73.29 -20.04
CA HIS A 244 5.94 -72.47 -19.32
C HIS A 244 7.36 -72.68 -19.91
N THR A 245 7.68 -72.00 -21.01
CA THR A 245 9.01 -72.10 -21.63
C THR A 245 10.06 -71.38 -20.78
N GLY A 246 11.10 -72.11 -20.32
CA GLY A 246 12.22 -71.54 -19.55
C GLY A 246 12.01 -71.44 -18.04
N ALA A 247 10.89 -71.95 -17.50
CA ALA A 247 10.68 -72.02 -16.06
C ALA A 247 11.63 -73.07 -15.44
N THR A 248 12.39 -72.66 -14.40
CA THR A 248 13.22 -73.57 -13.61
C THR A 248 12.46 -73.97 -12.35
N ILE A 249 12.07 -75.24 -12.23
CA ILE A 249 11.46 -75.80 -11.02
C ILE A 249 12.56 -76.51 -10.21
N PRO A 250 12.98 -75.98 -9.04
CA PRO A 250 14.18 -76.46 -8.36
C PRO A 250 14.03 -77.88 -7.78
N THR A 251 12.85 -78.30 -7.32
CA THR A 251 12.61 -79.66 -6.80
C THR A 251 11.12 -80.03 -6.88
N ILE A 252 10.79 -81.20 -7.44
CA ILE A 252 9.42 -81.76 -7.43
C ILE A 252 9.39 -82.89 -6.39
N LEU A 253 8.75 -82.65 -5.24
CA LEU A 253 8.65 -83.64 -4.16
C LEU A 253 7.48 -84.61 -4.36
N THR A 254 6.38 -84.12 -4.93
CA THR A 254 5.15 -84.89 -5.16
C THR A 254 4.50 -84.45 -6.46
N LEU A 255 4.29 -85.39 -7.41
CA LEU A 255 3.57 -85.16 -8.66
C LEU A 255 2.30 -86.01 -8.69
N THR A 256 1.18 -85.43 -8.30
CA THR A 256 -0.15 -86.07 -8.33
C THR A 256 -0.99 -85.53 -9.49
N GLY A 257 -1.92 -86.34 -10.01
CA GLY A 257 -2.90 -85.88 -11.01
C GLY A 257 -2.44 -85.92 -12.46
N HIS A 258 -1.33 -86.60 -12.76
CA HIS A 258 -1.00 -86.96 -14.15
C HIS A 258 -1.86 -88.15 -14.58
N THR A 259 -2.40 -88.11 -15.78
CA THR A 259 -3.01 -89.30 -16.40
C THR A 259 -1.88 -90.32 -16.63
N PRO A 260 -2.05 -91.59 -16.24
CA PRO A 260 -1.10 -92.64 -16.62
C PRO A 260 -0.84 -92.57 -18.13
N GLN A 261 0.42 -92.60 -18.55
CA GLN A 261 0.78 -92.68 -19.97
C GLN A 261 0.16 -93.95 -20.55
N THR A 262 -0.96 -93.83 -21.24
CA THR A 262 -1.55 -94.93 -22.02
C THR A 262 -0.82 -94.99 -23.35
N GLY A 263 0.22 -95.84 -23.45
CA GLY A 263 0.95 -95.98 -24.71
C GLY A 263 2.15 -96.94 -24.74
N ASP A 264 2.65 -97.47 -23.63
CA ASP A 264 3.74 -98.47 -23.63
C ASP A 264 3.23 -99.85 -23.19
N SER A 265 3.28 -100.84 -24.08
CA SER A 265 2.88 -102.24 -23.83
C SER A 265 3.85 -103.02 -22.92
N PHE A 266 4.71 -102.33 -22.17
CA PHE A 266 5.66 -102.96 -21.27
C PHE A 266 5.20 -102.78 -19.82
N PRO A 267 5.06 -103.87 -19.04
CA PRO A 267 4.83 -103.78 -17.60
C PRO A 267 5.94 -102.95 -16.97
N ARG A 268 5.58 -101.79 -16.41
CA ARG A 268 6.54 -100.92 -15.74
C ARG A 268 7.15 -101.67 -14.57
N ILE A 269 8.49 -101.66 -14.51
CA ILE A 269 9.25 -102.15 -13.37
C ILE A 269 8.97 -101.15 -12.23
N GLY A 270 8.05 -101.49 -11.33
CA GLY A 270 7.83 -100.73 -10.10
C GLY A 270 9.13 -100.65 -9.30
N LEU A 271 9.26 -99.65 -8.42
CA LEU A 271 10.49 -99.31 -7.69
C LEU A 271 11.23 -100.48 -6.99
N ASN A 272 10.57 -101.63 -6.78
CA ASN A 272 11.15 -102.81 -6.12
C ASN A 272 11.07 -104.12 -6.95
N GLY A 273 10.83 -104.06 -8.27
CA GLY A 273 10.95 -105.25 -9.15
C GLY A 273 9.93 -106.39 -8.94
N GLU A 274 8.90 -106.19 -8.12
CA GLU A 274 7.91 -107.22 -7.72
C GLU A 274 7.16 -107.87 -8.90
N ASN A 275 7.09 -107.22 -10.06
CA ASN A 275 6.38 -107.74 -11.24
C ASN A 275 7.24 -108.66 -12.15
N LEU A 276 8.48 -108.97 -11.78
CA LEU A 276 9.34 -109.90 -12.53
C LEU A 276 9.05 -111.38 -12.28
N MET A 277 8.30 -111.73 -11.23
CA MET A 277 8.05 -113.12 -10.85
C MET A 277 6.99 -113.84 -11.69
N ASN A 278 6.27 -113.12 -12.54
CA ASN A 278 5.12 -113.66 -13.28
C ASN A 278 5.11 -113.19 -14.75
N ILE A 279 6.27 -113.29 -15.43
CA ILE A 279 6.31 -113.16 -16.89
C ILE A 279 5.61 -114.38 -17.48
N SER A 280 4.34 -114.21 -17.85
CA SER A 280 3.63 -115.13 -18.73
C SER A 280 4.26 -115.02 -20.12
N LEU A 281 5.23 -115.88 -20.41
CA LEU A 281 5.83 -115.96 -21.74
C LEU A 281 4.84 -116.69 -22.67
N PRO A 282 4.42 -116.11 -23.81
CA PRO A 282 3.59 -116.81 -24.77
C PRO A 282 4.35 -118.02 -25.37
N ASP A 283 3.62 -119.07 -25.77
CA ASP A 283 4.06 -120.38 -26.31
C ASP A 283 4.91 -120.33 -27.62
N GLN A 284 5.78 -119.35 -27.78
CA GLN A 284 6.65 -119.20 -28.94
C GLN A 284 8.12 -119.29 -28.52
N THR A 285 8.85 -120.15 -29.21
CA THR A 285 10.22 -120.59 -28.95
C THR A 285 11.19 -119.43 -28.72
N LEU A 286 11.45 -119.06 -27.46
CA LEU A 286 12.41 -118.01 -27.11
C LEU A 286 13.83 -118.58 -27.18
N ASN A 287 14.62 -118.09 -28.14
CA ASN A 287 16.03 -118.46 -28.28
C ASN A 287 16.88 -117.77 -27.20
N ILE A 288 17.00 -118.39 -26.03
CA ILE A 288 17.87 -117.91 -24.94
C ILE A 288 19.31 -118.30 -25.27
N THR A 289 20.12 -117.34 -25.70
CA THR A 289 21.54 -117.54 -26.09
C THR A 289 22.52 -117.39 -24.92
N GLY A 290 22.03 -117.42 -23.67
CA GLY A 290 22.83 -117.27 -22.45
C GLY A 290 22.67 -118.43 -21.47
N ASN A 291 23.52 -118.48 -20.45
CA ASN A 291 23.44 -119.49 -19.40
C ASN A 291 22.14 -119.33 -18.59
N LEU A 292 21.33 -120.37 -18.55
CA LEU A 292 20.16 -120.47 -17.68
C LEU A 292 20.61 -121.07 -16.35
N SER A 293 20.83 -120.24 -15.31
CA SER A 293 21.16 -120.71 -13.97
C SER A 293 19.90 -120.77 -13.10
N GLY A 294 19.44 -121.98 -12.75
CA GLY A 294 18.27 -122.24 -11.91
C GLY A 294 17.74 -123.67 -12.07
N SER A 295 16.83 -124.10 -11.19
CA SER A 295 16.19 -125.42 -11.31
C SER A 295 15.14 -125.38 -12.42
N VAL A 296 15.39 -126.09 -13.52
CA VAL A 296 14.43 -126.21 -14.64
C VAL A 296 13.47 -127.35 -14.34
N GLY A 297 12.16 -127.07 -14.24
CA GLY A 297 11.16 -127.99 -13.69
C GLY A 297 10.85 -129.25 -14.53
N SER A 298 11.23 -129.32 -15.82
CA SER A 298 11.03 -130.50 -16.68
C SER A 298 11.52 -130.22 -18.12
N VAL A 299 12.38 -131.07 -18.69
CA VAL A 299 12.77 -131.05 -20.13
C VAL A 299 12.50 -132.44 -20.71
N THR A 300 11.40 -132.64 -21.45
CA THR A 300 10.84 -134.00 -21.67
C THR A 300 10.65 -134.39 -23.14
N ALA A 301 11.43 -133.89 -24.11
CA ALA A 301 11.24 -134.35 -25.50
C ALA A 301 12.50 -134.64 -26.30
N GLU A 302 13.54 -133.79 -26.28
CA GLU A 302 14.64 -133.92 -27.26
C GLU A 302 15.86 -134.72 -26.79
N VAL A 303 16.01 -134.98 -25.48
CA VAL A 303 17.17 -135.72 -24.96
C VAL A 303 17.07 -137.23 -25.26
N SER A 304 15.86 -137.82 -25.26
CA SER A 304 15.66 -139.25 -25.50
C SER A 304 16.05 -139.68 -26.92
N ALA A 305 15.77 -138.83 -27.92
CA ALA A 305 16.08 -139.12 -29.33
C ALA A 305 17.59 -139.10 -29.65
N SER A 306 18.41 -138.43 -28.83
CA SER A 306 19.87 -138.44 -28.95
C SER A 306 20.49 -139.67 -28.28
N ILE A 307 19.89 -140.20 -27.22
CA ILE A 307 20.38 -141.39 -26.52
C ILE A 307 20.12 -142.67 -27.33
N ASP A 308 18.97 -142.82 -27.99
CA ASP A 308 18.71 -144.04 -28.77
C ASP A 308 19.53 -144.12 -30.07
N LYS A 309 19.93 -142.97 -30.66
CA LYS A 309 20.88 -142.93 -31.78
C LYS A 309 22.29 -143.44 -31.38
N ILE A 310 22.62 -143.42 -30.09
CA ILE A 310 23.86 -143.98 -29.56
C ILE A 310 23.76 -145.52 -29.44
N ASN A 311 22.57 -146.09 -29.21
CA ASN A 311 22.38 -147.53 -29.05
C ASN A 311 22.24 -148.33 -30.36
N GLY A 312 22.18 -147.68 -31.53
CA GLY A 312 21.90 -148.32 -32.83
C GLY A 312 23.06 -148.40 -33.84
N LYS A 313 24.29 -147.99 -33.50
CA LYS A 313 25.42 -148.01 -34.45
C LYS A 313 26.68 -148.65 -33.87
N THR A 314 27.05 -149.81 -34.41
CA THR A 314 28.31 -150.52 -34.22
C THR A 314 29.50 -149.65 -34.69
N ILE A 315 30.42 -149.32 -33.78
CA ILE A 315 31.70 -148.68 -34.10
C ILE A 315 32.78 -149.77 -34.18
N ILE A 316 33.14 -150.13 -35.41
CA ILE A 316 34.40 -150.78 -35.84
C ILE A 316 35.04 -149.70 -36.74
N GLY A 317 36.27 -149.24 -36.67
CA GLY A 317 37.54 -149.52 -35.99
C GLY A 317 38.61 -148.88 -36.91
N ASP A 318 39.77 -148.41 -36.42
CA ASP A 318 40.95 -148.37 -37.30
C ASP A 318 42.29 -148.41 -36.54
N GLY A 319 43.17 -149.29 -37.01
CA GLY A 319 44.27 -149.98 -36.31
C GLY A 319 43.85 -151.40 -35.92
N VAL A 320 43.53 -152.35 -36.81
CA VAL A 320 44.22 -152.88 -38.00
C VAL A 320 45.56 -153.58 -37.68
N ILE A 321 45.47 -154.92 -37.62
CA ILE A 321 46.56 -155.85 -37.94
C ILE A 321 46.43 -156.16 -39.45
N VAL A 322 47.54 -156.05 -40.18
CA VAL A 322 47.67 -156.32 -41.63
C VAL A 322 47.50 -157.81 -41.99
N PRO A 323 46.96 -158.14 -43.18
CA PRO A 323 46.88 -159.51 -43.70
C PRO A 323 48.06 -159.92 -44.62
N PHE A 324 48.45 -161.20 -44.43
CA PHE A 324 48.84 -162.25 -45.38
C PHE A 324 50.22 -162.33 -46.09
N GLY A 325 51.05 -163.22 -45.54
CA GLY A 325 51.79 -164.32 -46.19
C GLY A 325 52.23 -165.29 -45.08
N VAL A 326 51.98 -166.59 -45.05
CA VAL A 326 51.50 -167.66 -45.97
C VAL A 326 50.62 -168.60 -45.12
N THR A 327 49.55 -169.25 -45.58
CA THR A 327 49.12 -169.69 -46.92
C THR A 327 47.60 -169.78 -46.91
#